data_AF-A0A7V9K918-F1
#
_entry.id   AF-A0A7V9K918-F1
#
_cell.length_a   1.000
_cell.length_b   1.000
_cell.length_c   1.000
_cell.angle_alpha   90.00
_cell.angle_beta   90.00
_cell.angle_gamma   90.00
#
_symmetry.space_group_name_H-M   'P 1'
#
loop_
_entity.id
_entity.type
_entity.pdbx_description
1 polymer ?
#
loop_
_entity_poly.entity_id
_entity_poly.type
_entity_poly.pdbx_seq_one_letter_code
_entity_poly.pdbx_strand_id
1 'polypeptide(L)'
;MSAGTGGMAGLAARDGYRRGLLVFASAAVVFGLMHHTDHVIRGNHSGWPFQAEVTPFTFSLLIYAIILPGIYLTARRHSIPGYHRFVALVGLALLGFVHFVPTGDYEAPIQDIYMVYEGPLAGMLALVVLAGLITSVAALGIVALGAIRARSRSTEGG
;
A
#
# COMPACT_ATOMS: atom_id res chain seq x y z
N MET A 1 36.21 -12.30 -22.87
CA MET A 1 35.28 -11.15 -22.92
C MET A 1 33.85 -11.66 -22.67
N SER A 2 33.35 -11.64 -21.42
CA SER A 2 31.99 -12.13 -21.05
C SER A 2 31.27 -11.17 -20.10
N ALA A 3 31.81 -9.97 -19.87
CA ALA A 3 31.30 -9.01 -18.89
C ALA A 3 30.03 -8.24 -19.35
N GLY A 4 29.68 -8.29 -20.65
CA GLY A 4 28.61 -7.45 -21.21
C GLY A 4 27.18 -7.94 -20.95
N THR A 5 26.95 -9.25 -20.95
CA THR A 5 25.59 -9.83 -20.82
C THR A 5 25.08 -9.82 -19.38
N GLY A 6 25.95 -10.09 -18.40
CA GLY A 6 25.61 -10.04 -16.97
C GLY A 6 25.27 -8.62 -16.48
N GLY A 7 25.97 -7.60 -16.99
CA GLY A 7 25.72 -6.20 -16.63
C GLY A 7 24.36 -5.69 -17.12
N MET A 8 23.99 -6.00 -18.36
CA MET A 8 22.70 -5.60 -18.93
C MET A 8 21.51 -6.27 -18.24
N ALA A 9 21.62 -7.56 -17.92
CA ALA A 9 20.58 -8.29 -17.20
C ALA A 9 20.35 -7.71 -15.78
N GLY A 10 21.44 -7.35 -15.08
CA GLY A 10 21.36 -6.72 -13.76
C GLY A 10 20.69 -5.33 -13.78
N LEU A 11 20.94 -4.53 -14.81
CA LEU A 11 20.30 -3.23 -15.00
C LEU A 11 18.80 -3.38 -15.30
N ALA A 12 18.42 -4.30 -16.20
CA ALA A 12 17.02 -4.57 -16.51
C ALA A 12 16.23 -5.05 -15.28
N ALA A 13 16.83 -5.91 -14.45
CA ALA A 13 16.20 -6.35 -13.21
C ALA A 13 16.00 -5.19 -12.21
N ARG A 14 17.00 -4.31 -12.05
CA ARG A 14 16.89 -3.11 -11.20
C ARG A 14 15.80 -2.17 -11.66
N ASP A 15 15.70 -1.94 -12.96
CA ASP A 15 14.63 -1.12 -13.56
C ASP A 15 13.26 -1.76 -13.38
N GLY A 16 13.17 -3.09 -13.50
CA GLY A 16 11.95 -3.86 -13.23
C GLY A 16 11.46 -3.69 -11.79
N TYR A 17 12.36 -3.84 -10.79
CA TYR A 17 12.00 -3.61 -9.39
C TYR A 17 11.60 -2.16 -9.12
N ARG A 18 12.33 -1.18 -9.65
CA ARG A 18 11.98 0.23 -9.51
C ARG A 18 10.59 0.52 -10.07
N ARG A 19 10.28 -0.01 -11.27
CA ARG A 19 8.96 0.15 -11.88
C ARG A 19 7.88 -0.50 -11.02
N GLY A 20 8.11 -1.72 -10.53
CA GLY A 20 7.18 -2.41 -9.63
C GLY A 20 6.90 -1.62 -8.35
N LEU A 21 7.95 -1.09 -7.69
CA LEU A 21 7.80 -0.26 -6.50
C LEU A 21 6.94 0.98 -6.76
N LEU A 22 7.18 1.67 -7.88
CA LEU A 22 6.38 2.83 -8.26
C LEU A 22 4.92 2.46 -8.56
N VAL A 23 4.69 1.41 -9.35
CA VAL A 23 3.34 0.97 -9.72
C VAL A 23 2.52 0.62 -8.48
N PHE A 24 3.05 -0.23 -7.58
CA PHE A 24 2.28 -0.70 -6.44
C PHE A 24 2.15 0.36 -5.34
N ALA A 25 3.16 1.21 -5.13
CA ALA A 25 3.02 2.33 -4.20
C ALA A 25 2.00 3.37 -4.70
N SER A 26 2.02 3.71 -5.99
CA SER A 26 1.03 4.61 -6.59
C SER A 26 -0.37 4.01 -6.57
N ALA A 27 -0.51 2.71 -6.87
CA ALA A 27 -1.79 2.02 -6.77
C ALA A 27 -2.34 2.03 -5.33
N ALA A 28 -1.49 1.80 -4.33
CA ALA A 28 -1.87 1.89 -2.91
C ALA A 28 -2.35 3.30 -2.53
N VAL A 29 -1.73 4.37 -3.07
CA VAL A 29 -2.22 5.74 -2.86
C VAL A 29 -3.61 5.93 -3.48
N VAL A 30 -3.81 5.50 -4.73
CA VAL A 30 -5.10 5.67 -5.42
C VAL A 30 -6.22 4.90 -4.71
N PHE A 31 -6.02 3.60 -4.46
CA PHE A 31 -7.02 2.81 -3.73
C PHE A 31 -7.20 3.30 -2.29
N GLY A 32 -6.13 3.75 -1.64
CA GLY A 32 -6.20 4.35 -0.31
C GLY A 32 -7.07 5.59 -0.30
N LEU A 33 -6.92 6.50 -1.28
CA LEU A 33 -7.75 7.70 -1.40
C LEU A 33 -9.21 7.35 -1.66
N MET A 34 -9.47 6.38 -2.55
CA MET A 34 -10.83 5.88 -2.79
C MET A 34 -11.44 5.28 -1.51
N HIS A 35 -10.67 4.51 -0.74
CA HIS A 35 -11.08 3.90 0.52
C HIS A 35 -11.41 4.96 1.57
N HIS A 36 -10.55 5.96 1.78
CA HIS A 36 -10.85 7.05 2.71
C HIS A 36 -12.03 7.91 2.25
N THR A 37 -12.21 8.07 0.93
CA THR A 37 -13.37 8.79 0.40
C THR A 37 -14.66 8.03 0.67
N ASP A 38 -14.64 6.72 0.52
CA ASP A 38 -15.76 5.83 0.87
C ASP A 38 -16.15 5.97 2.35
N HIS A 39 -15.18 5.99 3.27
CA HIS A 39 -15.40 6.32 4.69
C HIS A 39 -16.12 7.66 4.90
N VAL A 40 -15.67 8.71 4.21
CA VAL A 40 -16.26 10.06 4.32
C VAL A 40 -17.68 10.08 3.76
N ILE A 41 -17.95 9.38 2.64
CA ILE A 41 -19.27 9.30 2.03
C ILE A 41 -20.25 8.51 2.90
N ARG A 42 -19.82 7.37 3.46
CA ARG A 42 -20.66 6.53 4.32
C ARG A 42 -20.94 7.19 5.66
N GLY A 43 -20.06 8.07 6.14
CA GLY A 43 -20.24 8.77 7.41
C GLY A 43 -20.17 7.86 8.63
N ASN A 44 -19.69 6.62 8.48
CA ASN A 44 -19.34 5.70 9.57
C ASN A 44 -17.84 5.41 9.53
N HIS A 45 -17.24 5.10 10.68
CA HIS A 45 -15.81 4.77 10.84
C HIS A 45 -14.80 5.81 10.33
N SER A 46 -15.26 6.93 9.76
CA SER A 46 -14.45 8.11 9.50
C SER A 46 -14.10 8.82 10.82
N GLY A 47 -13.31 9.86 10.75
CA GLY A 47 -12.93 10.64 11.91
C GLY A 47 -12.55 12.05 11.50
N TRP A 48 -11.91 12.78 12.41
CA TRP A 48 -11.33 14.07 12.12
C TRP A 48 -10.46 14.01 10.84
N PRO A 49 -10.56 15.00 9.92
CA PRO A 49 -11.26 16.28 10.06
C PRO A 49 -12.74 16.29 9.62
N PHE A 50 -13.32 15.15 9.27
CA PHE A 50 -14.69 15.08 8.74
C PHE A 50 -15.74 14.84 9.84
N GLN A 51 -15.33 14.22 10.94
CA GLN A 51 -16.11 14.06 12.17
C GLN A 51 -15.33 14.63 13.37
N ALA A 52 -16.00 14.85 14.50
CA ALA A 52 -15.35 15.47 15.66
C ALA A 52 -14.37 14.51 16.35
N GLU A 53 -14.66 13.22 16.25
CA GLU A 53 -13.98 12.13 16.91
C GLU A 53 -12.66 11.81 16.19
N VAL A 54 -11.61 11.56 16.97
CA VAL A 54 -10.36 11.01 16.45
C VAL A 54 -10.49 9.49 16.44
N THR A 55 -10.47 8.91 15.26
CA THR A 55 -10.66 7.46 15.05
C THR A 55 -9.44 6.87 14.34
N PRO A 56 -9.36 5.52 14.15
CA PRO A 56 -8.30 4.92 13.35
C PRO A 56 -8.17 5.52 11.95
N PHE A 57 -9.26 6.01 11.36
CA PHE A 57 -9.26 6.78 10.11
C PHE A 57 -8.30 7.98 10.18
N THR A 58 -8.40 8.81 11.23
CA THR A 58 -7.57 10.02 11.39
C THR A 58 -6.09 9.69 11.40
N PHE A 59 -5.69 8.65 12.16
CA PHE A 59 -4.29 8.23 12.21
C PHE A 59 -3.83 7.61 10.88
N SER A 60 -4.72 6.90 10.18
CA SER A 60 -4.39 6.26 8.92
C SER A 60 -4.06 7.26 7.80
N LEU A 61 -4.55 8.51 7.88
CA LEU A 61 -4.15 9.60 6.96
C LEU A 61 -2.64 9.88 6.96
N LEU A 62 -1.92 9.56 8.04
CA LEU A 62 -0.46 9.69 8.08
C LEU A 62 0.24 8.82 7.04
N ILE A 63 -0.42 7.78 6.51
CA ILE A 63 0.16 6.93 5.48
C ILE A 63 0.55 7.73 4.23
N TYR A 64 -0.19 8.80 3.89
CA TYR A 64 0.12 9.64 2.73
C TYR A 64 1.40 10.44 2.92
N ALA A 65 1.63 10.97 4.13
CA ALA A 65 2.85 11.68 4.49
C ALA A 65 4.08 10.75 4.45
N ILE A 66 3.89 9.44 4.57
CA ILE A 66 4.96 8.43 4.55
C ILE A 66 5.16 7.87 3.13
N ILE A 67 4.10 7.45 2.44
CA ILE A 67 4.23 6.76 1.14
C ILE A 67 4.66 7.71 0.01
N LEU A 68 4.21 8.97 0.02
CA LEU A 68 4.50 9.94 -1.05
C LEU A 68 6.00 10.28 -1.15
N PRO A 69 6.73 10.54 -0.04
CA PRO A 69 8.19 10.65 -0.08
C PRO A 69 8.88 9.41 -0.67
N GLY A 70 8.42 8.20 -0.32
CA GLY A 70 8.93 6.95 -0.86
C GLY A 70 8.79 6.86 -2.39
N ILE A 71 7.62 7.24 -2.91
CA ILE A 71 7.35 7.33 -4.35
C ILE A 71 8.27 8.37 -5.00
N TYR A 72 8.35 9.57 -4.43
CA TYR A 72 9.17 10.67 -4.95
C TYR A 72 10.65 10.27 -5.07
N LEU A 73 11.24 9.74 -4.00
CA LEU A 73 12.64 9.33 -3.96
C LEU A 73 12.91 8.20 -4.97
N THR A 74 11.99 7.25 -5.10
CA THR A 74 12.11 6.15 -6.07
C THR A 74 12.00 6.65 -7.51
N ALA A 75 11.13 7.63 -7.75
CA ALA A 75 11.01 8.32 -9.04
C ALA A 75 12.32 9.05 -9.38
N ARG A 76 12.98 9.65 -8.40
CA ARG A 76 14.32 10.24 -8.49
C ARG A 76 15.47 9.22 -8.55
N ARG A 77 15.16 7.93 -8.71
CA ARG A 77 16.11 6.80 -8.83
C ARG A 77 16.90 6.50 -7.55
N HIS A 78 16.48 6.99 -6.39
CA HIS A 78 17.03 6.51 -5.12
C HIS A 78 16.57 5.08 -4.86
N SER A 79 17.52 4.19 -4.57
CA SER A 79 17.24 2.80 -4.25
C SER A 79 16.91 2.65 -2.77
N ILE A 80 15.63 2.77 -2.43
CA ILE A 80 15.12 2.66 -1.05
C ILE A 80 14.13 1.49 -0.85
N PRO A 81 14.40 0.26 -1.34
CA PRO A 81 13.43 -0.84 -1.20
C PRO A 81 13.17 -1.21 0.28
N GLY A 82 14.10 -0.94 1.20
CA GLY A 82 13.86 -1.10 2.65
C GLY A 82 12.74 -0.19 3.17
N TYR A 83 12.68 1.05 2.68
CA TYR A 83 11.64 2.00 3.03
C TYR A 83 10.26 1.52 2.57
N HIS A 84 10.14 1.12 1.30
CA HIS A 84 8.89 0.56 0.76
C HIS A 84 8.44 -0.70 1.49
N ARG A 85 9.37 -1.58 1.87
CA ARG A 85 9.06 -2.75 2.67
C ARG A 85 8.50 -2.36 4.05
N PHE A 86 9.12 -1.39 4.72
CA PHE A 86 8.63 -0.89 6.01
C PHE A 86 7.19 -0.34 5.87
N VAL A 87 6.96 0.53 4.88
CA VAL A 87 5.63 1.08 4.58
C VAL A 87 4.61 -0.04 4.31
N ALA A 88 4.98 -1.04 3.51
CA ALA A 88 4.09 -2.15 3.20
C ALA A 88 3.74 -2.99 4.43
N LEU A 89 4.72 -3.31 5.29
CA LEU A 89 4.49 -4.10 6.51
C LEU A 89 3.62 -3.36 7.51
N VAL A 90 3.91 -2.08 7.78
CA VAL A 90 3.12 -1.25 8.68
C VAL A 90 1.71 -1.04 8.12
N GLY A 91 1.59 -0.75 6.82
CA GLY A 91 0.31 -0.58 6.15
C GLY A 91 -0.56 -1.85 6.20
N LEU A 92 0.00 -3.03 5.93
CA LEU A 92 -0.72 -4.29 6.05
C LEU A 92 -1.13 -4.61 7.49
N ALA A 93 -0.24 -4.35 8.46
CA ALA A 93 -0.57 -4.56 9.87
C ALA A 93 -1.73 -3.65 10.30
N LEU A 94 -1.70 -2.38 9.89
CA LEU A 94 -2.78 -1.43 10.17
C LEU A 94 -4.09 -1.84 9.51
N LEU A 95 -4.09 -2.09 8.18
CA LEU A 95 -5.28 -2.55 7.44
C LEU A 95 -5.85 -3.85 8.04
N GLY A 96 -4.98 -4.80 8.36
CA GLY A 96 -5.34 -6.05 9.02
C GLY A 96 -6.03 -5.81 10.36
N PHE A 97 -5.42 -4.97 11.20
CA PHE A 97 -5.93 -4.67 12.53
C PHE A 97 -7.30 -3.98 12.48
N VAL A 98 -7.44 -2.89 11.72
CA VAL A 98 -8.67 -2.08 11.74
C VAL A 98 -9.85 -2.75 11.03
N HIS A 99 -9.62 -3.71 10.13
CA HIS A 99 -10.71 -4.37 9.39
C HIS A 99 -11.02 -5.80 9.84
N PHE A 100 -10.06 -6.49 10.46
CA PHE A 100 -10.22 -7.94 10.71
C PHE A 100 -9.99 -8.36 12.15
N VAL A 101 -9.53 -7.47 13.03
CA VAL A 101 -9.40 -7.78 14.46
C VAL A 101 -10.61 -7.21 15.20
N PRO A 102 -11.48 -8.06 15.79
CA PRO A 102 -12.75 -7.64 16.37
C PRO A 102 -12.54 -6.93 17.72
N THR A 103 -12.19 -5.65 17.64
CA THR A 103 -12.07 -4.72 18.78
C THR A 103 -13.32 -3.82 18.85
N GLY A 104 -13.34 -2.78 19.70
CA GLY A 104 -14.51 -1.89 19.79
C GLY A 104 -14.75 -1.03 18.55
N ASP A 105 -13.68 -0.64 17.85
CA ASP A 105 -13.70 0.37 16.77
C ASP A 105 -13.25 -0.20 15.41
N TYR A 106 -13.27 -1.54 15.27
CA TYR A 106 -12.93 -2.17 13.99
C TYR A 106 -14.08 -2.04 13.00
N GLU A 107 -13.74 -1.95 11.71
CA GLU A 107 -14.70 -1.85 10.62
C GLU A 107 -14.78 -3.17 9.85
N ALA A 108 -15.83 -3.95 10.09
CA ALA A 108 -16.00 -5.24 9.46
C ALA A 108 -16.37 -5.09 7.96
N PRO A 109 -15.65 -5.73 7.03
CA PRO A 109 -15.87 -5.53 5.60
C PRO A 109 -17.29 -5.86 5.11
N ILE A 110 -17.96 -6.84 5.69
CA ILE A 110 -19.31 -7.19 5.23
C ILE A 110 -20.36 -6.30 5.90
N GLN A 111 -20.33 -6.22 7.22
CA GLN A 111 -21.36 -5.56 8.01
C GLN A 111 -21.29 -4.04 7.89
N ASP A 112 -20.08 -3.47 7.92
CA ASP A 112 -19.89 -2.02 8.02
C ASP A 112 -19.56 -1.35 6.69
N ILE A 113 -19.11 -2.11 5.68
CA ILE A 113 -18.78 -1.60 4.34
C ILE A 113 -19.83 -2.02 3.31
N TYR A 114 -20.05 -3.33 3.11
CA TYR A 114 -20.94 -3.80 2.05
C TYR A 114 -22.42 -3.54 2.35
N MET A 115 -22.90 -3.93 3.54
CA MET A 115 -24.32 -3.90 3.90
C MET A 115 -24.86 -2.50 4.22
N VAL A 116 -23.99 -1.51 4.39
CA VAL A 116 -24.39 -0.12 4.72
C VAL A 116 -24.94 0.61 3.50
N TYR A 117 -24.60 0.16 2.29
CA TYR A 117 -25.13 0.75 1.07
C TYR A 117 -26.52 0.21 0.72
N GLU A 118 -27.42 1.09 0.30
CA GLU A 118 -28.75 0.71 -0.22
C GLU A 118 -28.67 -0.10 -1.53
N GLY A 119 -27.64 0.18 -2.35
CA GLY A 119 -27.41 -0.48 -3.63
C GLY A 119 -26.26 -1.49 -3.57
N PRO A 120 -26.44 -2.74 -4.04
CA PRO A 120 -25.42 -3.79 -3.95
C PRO A 120 -24.14 -3.44 -4.73
N LEU A 121 -24.25 -2.64 -5.80
CA LEU A 121 -23.11 -2.23 -6.61
C LEU A 121 -22.14 -1.32 -5.83
N ALA A 122 -22.67 -0.41 -5.00
CA ALA A 122 -21.84 0.51 -4.21
C ALA A 122 -21.08 -0.26 -3.11
N GLY A 123 -21.76 -1.17 -2.41
CA GLY A 123 -21.10 -2.07 -1.45
C GLY A 123 -20.04 -2.94 -2.10
N MET A 124 -20.31 -3.52 -3.28
CA MET A 124 -19.31 -4.29 -4.02
C MET A 124 -18.11 -3.44 -4.44
N LEU A 125 -18.34 -2.20 -4.88
CA LEU A 125 -17.26 -1.29 -5.26
C LEU A 125 -16.37 -0.99 -4.06
N ALA A 126 -16.94 -0.71 -2.88
CA ALA A 126 -16.18 -0.46 -1.66
C ALA A 126 -15.33 -1.67 -1.26
N LEU A 127 -15.87 -2.89 -1.35
CA LEU A 127 -15.09 -4.12 -1.14
C LEU A 127 -13.95 -4.29 -2.14
N VAL A 128 -14.20 -4.01 -3.43
CA VAL A 128 -13.17 -4.08 -4.48
C VAL A 128 -12.07 -3.05 -4.23
N VAL A 129 -12.42 -1.85 -3.76
CA VAL A 129 -11.47 -0.82 -3.38
C VAL A 129 -10.59 -1.27 -2.21
N LEU A 130 -11.20 -1.80 -1.14
CA LEU A 130 -10.45 -2.33 0.01
C LEU A 130 -9.54 -3.50 -0.41
N ALA A 131 -10.05 -4.43 -1.21
CA ALA A 131 -9.26 -5.55 -1.73
C ALA A 131 -8.11 -5.07 -2.62
N GLY A 132 -8.36 -4.08 -3.49
CA GLY A 132 -7.35 -3.45 -4.35
C GLY A 132 -6.26 -2.74 -3.54
N LEU A 133 -6.64 -2.07 -2.46
CA LEU A 133 -5.71 -1.46 -1.50
C LEU A 133 -4.81 -2.53 -0.86
N ILE A 134 -5.40 -3.53 -0.21
CA ILE A 134 -4.65 -4.61 0.46
C ILE A 134 -3.71 -5.31 -0.52
N THR A 135 -4.20 -5.64 -1.72
CA THR A 135 -3.40 -6.29 -2.77
C THR A 135 -2.23 -5.42 -3.22
N SER A 136 -2.45 -4.12 -3.39
CA SER A 136 -1.40 -3.18 -3.79
C SER A 136 -0.30 -3.07 -2.73
N VAL A 137 -0.68 -2.97 -1.45
CA VAL A 137 0.29 -2.91 -0.35
C VAL A 137 1.06 -4.24 -0.21
N ALA A 138 0.39 -5.37 -0.36
CA ALA A 138 1.04 -6.68 -0.34
C ALA A 138 2.05 -6.84 -1.50
N ALA A 139 1.64 -6.49 -2.71
CA ALA A 139 2.51 -6.51 -3.89
C ALA A 139 3.72 -5.58 -3.73
N LEU A 140 3.53 -4.39 -3.15
CA LEU A 140 4.63 -3.47 -2.81
C LEU A 140 5.65 -4.14 -1.90
N GLY A 141 5.20 -4.82 -0.84
CA GLY A 141 6.06 -5.54 0.09
C GLY A 141 6.83 -6.68 -0.57
N ILE A 142 6.19 -7.45 -1.46
CA ILE A 142 6.81 -8.54 -2.21
C ILE A 142 7.89 -8.03 -3.16
N VAL A 143 7.59 -6.98 -3.95
CA VAL A 143 8.56 -6.37 -4.87
C VAL A 143 9.74 -5.78 -4.10
N ALA A 144 9.49 -5.11 -2.98
CA ALA A 144 10.52 -4.55 -2.12
C ALA A 144 11.44 -5.64 -1.55
N LEU A 145 10.89 -6.76 -1.10
CA LEU A 145 11.66 -7.90 -0.63
C LEU A 145 12.51 -8.52 -1.75
N GLY A 146 11.94 -8.67 -2.96
CA GLY A 146 12.66 -9.13 -4.14
C GLY A 146 13.86 -8.23 -4.46
N ALA A 147 13.65 -6.91 -4.45
CA ALA A 147 14.71 -5.93 -4.70
C ALA A 147 15.84 -5.98 -3.65
N ILE A 148 15.50 -6.18 -2.37
CA ILE A 148 16.48 -6.37 -1.28
C ILE A 148 17.30 -7.65 -1.51
N ARG A 149 16.62 -8.77 -1.78
CA ARG A 149 17.28 -10.07 -1.99
C ARG A 149 18.20 -10.05 -3.22
N ALA A 150 17.78 -9.40 -4.31
CA ALA A 150 18.58 -9.27 -5.52
C ALA A 150 19.87 -8.47 -5.24
N ARG A 151 19.81 -7.43 -4.41
CA ARG A 151 20.99 -6.64 -4.01
C ARG A 151 21.98 -7.47 -3.19
N SER A 152 21.52 -8.22 -2.19
CA SER A 152 22.41 -9.04 -1.35
C SER A 152 23.21 -10.05 -2.17
N ARG A 153 22.56 -10.72 -3.14
CA ARG A 153 23.24 -11.69 -4.03
C ARG A 153 24.31 -11.05 -4.93
N SER A 154 24.14 -9.78 -5.31
CA SER A 154 25.17 -9.06 -6.08
C SER A 154 26.39 -8.71 -5.23
N THR A 155 26.26 -8.58 -3.92
CA THR A 155 27.37 -8.25 -3.01
C THR A 155 28.15 -9.49 -2.59
N GLU A 156 27.52 -10.67 -2.53
CA GLU A 156 28.18 -11.93 -2.15
C GLU A 156 28.93 -12.63 -3.30
N GLY A 157 28.59 -12.30 -4.55
CA GLY A 157 29.15 -12.96 -5.74
C GLY A 157 30.22 -12.15 -6.50
N GLY A 158 30.72 -11.06 -5.93
CA GLY A 158 31.80 -10.22 -6.49
C GLY A 158 33.02 -10.23 -5.58
#